data_AF-A0A8I2J318-F1
#
_entry.id   AF-A0A8I2J318-F1
#
_cell.length_a   1.000
_cell.length_b   1.000
_cell.length_c   1.000
_cell.angle_alpha   90.00
_cell.angle_beta   90.00
_cell.angle_gamma   90.00
#
_symmetry.space_group_name_H-M   'P 1'
#
loop_
_entity.id
_entity.type
_entity.pdbx_description
1 polymer ?
#
loop_
_entity_poly.entity_id
_entity_poly.type
_entity_poly.pdbx_seq_one_letter_code
_entity_poly.pdbx_strand_id
1 'polypeptide(L)' 'MAGIEIDDTTAEALRALAEAAGLPLDAYLAQVAQEKRRERALAEGAEIFRRVTGDAETVAAFDAEYGGPASAPTAPQAA' A
#
# COMPACT_ATOMS: atom_id res chain seq x y z
N MET A 1 27.69 0.23 13.74
CA MET A 1 26.67 0.71 12.78
C MET A 1 27.15 0.33 11.40
N ALA A 2 26.34 -0.39 10.62
CA ALA A 2 26.69 -0.72 9.24
C ALA A 2 26.43 0.54 8.38
N GLY A 3 27.47 1.06 7.74
CA GLY A 3 27.33 2.14 6.76
C GLY A 3 26.71 1.59 5.47
N ILE A 4 25.86 2.38 4.82
CA ILE A 4 25.36 2.09 3.48
C ILE A 4 26.23 2.90 2.52
N GLU A 5 26.86 2.22 1.57
CA GLU A 5 27.61 2.89 0.50
C GLU A 5 26.62 3.36 -0.57
N ILE A 6 26.69 4.65 -0.88
CA ILE A 6 25.92 5.30 -1.94
C ILE A 6 26.88 6.18 -2.75
N ASP A 7 26.60 6.36 -4.02
CA ASP A 7 27.37 7.28 -4.85
C ASP A 7 27.14 8.74 -4.42
N ASP A 8 28.09 9.60 -4.77
CA ASP A 8 28.08 11.01 -4.38
C ASP A 8 26.84 11.76 -4.90
N THR A 9 26.33 11.40 -6.09
CA THR A 9 25.14 12.03 -6.66
C THR A 9 23.92 11.70 -5.82
N THR A 10 23.76 10.44 -5.44
CA THR A 10 22.67 10.00 -4.55
C THR A 10 22.81 10.65 -3.17
N ALA A 11 24.03 10.76 -2.64
CA ALA A 11 24.27 11.40 -1.35
C ALA A 11 23.88 12.89 -1.36
N GLU A 12 24.24 13.62 -2.41
CA GLU A 12 23.85 15.02 -2.59
C GLU A 12 22.34 15.19 -2.72
N ALA A 13 21.69 14.36 -3.53
CA ALA A 13 20.24 14.39 -3.70
C ALA A 13 19.51 14.16 -2.37
N LEU A 14 19.95 13.19 -1.57
CA LEU A 14 19.34 12.90 -0.27
C LEU A 14 19.56 14.04 0.74
N ARG A 15 20.73 14.69 0.73
CA ARG A 15 21.01 15.87 1.56
C ARG A 15 20.10 17.04 1.17
N ALA A 16 19.95 17.33 -0.12
CA ALA A 16 19.08 18.39 -0.60
C ALA A 16 17.61 18.14 -0.22
N LEU A 17 17.16 16.89 -0.30
CA LEU A 17 15.81 16.51 0.12
C LEU A 17 15.60 16.65 1.64
N ALA A 18 16.59 16.26 2.45
CA ALA A 18 16.55 16.44 3.90
C ALA A 18 16.51 17.92 4.27
N GLU A 19 17.33 18.75 3.61
CA GLU A 19 17.35 20.21 3.78
C GLU A 19 16.00 20.83 3.42
N ALA A 20 15.41 20.45 2.27
CA ALA A 20 14.09 20.92 1.85
C ALA A 20 12.98 20.51 2.83
N ALA A 21 13.14 19.36 3.51
CA ALA A 21 12.24 18.91 4.57
C ALA A 21 12.52 19.57 5.94
N GLY A 22 13.61 20.34 6.08
CA GLY A 22 14.03 20.93 7.35
C GLY A 22 14.50 19.89 8.38
N LEU A 23 14.97 18.73 7.92
CA LEU A 23 15.36 17.61 8.76
C LEU A 23 16.85 17.30 8.63
N PRO A 24 17.49 16.80 9.70
CA PRO A 24 18.81 16.18 9.56
C PRO A 24 18.68 14.91 8.70
N LEU A 25 19.74 14.58 7.95
CA LEU A 25 19.71 13.51 6.95
C LEU A 25 19.30 12.15 7.54
N ASP A 26 19.74 11.82 8.76
CA ASP A 26 19.38 10.57 9.45
C ASP A 26 17.89 10.50 9.78
N ALA A 27 17.30 11.58 10.29
CA ALA A 27 15.87 11.67 10.57
C ALA A 27 15.04 11.61 9.29
N TYR A 28 15.49 12.29 8.23
CA TYR A 28 14.87 12.22 6.92
C TYR A 28 14.87 10.78 6.37
N LEU A 29 16.02 10.10 6.41
CA LEU A 29 16.14 8.71 5.94
C LEU A 29 15.30 7.74 6.79
N ALA A 30 15.19 7.96 8.10
CA ALA A 30 14.32 7.17 8.97
C ALA A 30 12.84 7.35 8.61
N GLN A 31 12.42 8.58 8.31
CA GLN A 31 11.06 8.87 7.85
C GLN A 31 10.78 8.18 6.50
N VAL A 32 11.67 8.36 5.52
CA VAL A 32 11.54 7.71 4.20
C VAL A 32 11.48 6.20 4.33
N ALA A 33 12.29 5.60 5.21
CA ALA A 33 12.25 4.16 5.46
C ALA A 33 10.89 3.70 6.03
N GLN A 34 10.29 4.48 6.92
CA GLN A 34 8.95 4.19 7.45
C GLN A 34 7.87 4.30 6.37
N GLU A 35 7.92 5.36 5.56
CA GLU A 35 7.00 5.56 4.44
C GLU A 35 7.07 4.39 3.44
N LYS A 36 8.29 3.99 3.03
CA LYS A 36 8.47 2.87 2.10
C LYS A 36 8.05 1.52 2.67
N ARG A 37 8.21 1.29 3.97
CA ARG A 37 7.66 0.08 4.62
C ARG A 37 6.14 0.07 4.56
N ARG A 38 5.49 1.22 4.81
CA ARG A 38 4.04 1.35 4.73
C ARG A 38 3.53 1.14 3.30
N GLU A 39 4.17 1.74 2.31
CA GLU A 39 3.83 1.55 0.90
C GLU A 39 3.90 0.06 0.52
N ARG A 40 4.97 -0.63 0.92
CA ARG A 40 5.12 -2.06 0.67
C ARG A 40 4.03 -2.90 1.34
N ALA A 41 3.73 -2.62 2.60
CA ALA A 41 2.66 -3.31 3.33
C ALA A 41 1.28 -3.10 2.67
N LEU A 42 1.01 -1.89 2.16
CA LEU A 42 -0.22 -1.60 1.42
C LEU A 42 -0.28 -2.35 0.09
N ALA A 43 0.82 -2.40 -0.66
CA ALA A 43 0.88 -3.13 -1.93
C ALA A 43 0.65 -4.64 -1.73
N GLU A 44 1.29 -5.23 -0.72
CA GLU A 44 1.12 -6.63 -0.34
C GLU A 44 -0.30 -6.92 0.13
N GLY A 45 -0.85 -6.09 1.02
CA GLY A 45 -2.23 -6.21 1.48
C GLY A 45 -3.25 -6.10 0.34
N ALA A 46 -3.03 -5.19 -0.61
CA ALA A 46 -3.89 -5.04 -1.78
C ALA A 46 -3.83 -6.25 -2.72
N GLU A 47 -2.65 -6.86 -2.89
CA GLU A 47 -2.51 -8.10 -3.66
C GLU A 47 -3.24 -9.26 -2.99
N ILE A 48 -3.04 -9.44 -1.69
CA ILE A 48 -3.74 -10.47 -0.89
C ILE A 48 -5.25 -10.27 -1.00
N PHE A 49 -5.73 -9.04 -0.80
CA PHE A 49 -7.14 -8.71 -0.91
C PHE A 49 -7.69 -9.08 -2.29
N ARG A 50 -7.04 -8.64 -3.37
CA ARG A 50 -7.46 -8.99 -4.75
C ARG A 50 -7.50 -10.49 -4.98
N ARG A 51 -6.55 -11.25 -4.43
CA ARG A 51 -6.52 -12.71 -4.54
C ARG A 51 -7.70 -13.35 -3.82
N VAL A 52 -7.97 -12.93 -2.59
CA VAL A 52 -9.06 -13.46 -1.74
C VAL A 52 -10.43 -13.13 -2.33
N THR A 53 -10.66 -11.89 -2.74
CA THR A 53 -11.95 -11.46 -3.31
C THR A 53 -12.13 -11.88 -4.77
N GLY A 54 -11.05 -12.28 -5.45
CA GLY A 54 -11.10 -12.84 -6.81
C GLY A 54 -11.46 -14.32 -6.83
N ASP A 55 -11.41 -15.01 -5.69
CA ASP A 55 -11.81 -16.40 -5.55
C ASP A 55 -13.30 -16.50 -5.23
N ALA A 56 -14.08 -17.01 -6.19
CA ALA A 56 -15.52 -17.12 -6.08
C ALA A 56 -15.95 -18.05 -4.92
N GLU A 57 -15.17 -19.07 -4.59
CA GLU A 57 -15.48 -19.98 -3.48
C GLU A 57 -15.31 -19.27 -2.14
N THR A 58 -14.20 -18.55 -1.97
CA THR A 58 -13.96 -17.73 -0.77
C THR A 58 -15.03 -16.64 -0.59
N VAL A 59 -15.41 -15.96 -1.67
CA VAL A 59 -16.49 -14.95 -1.63
C VAL A 59 -17.84 -15.59 -1.27
N ALA A 60 -18.19 -16.71 -1.89
CA ALA A 60 -19.44 -17.41 -1.58
C ALA A 60 -19.49 -17.93 -0.14
N ALA A 61 -18.37 -18.43 0.40
CA ALA A 61 -18.27 -18.85 1.79
C ALA A 61 -18.46 -17.67 2.76
N PHE A 62 -17.83 -16.52 2.47
CA PHE A 62 -18.00 -15.30 3.24
C PHE A 62 -19.46 -14.80 3.21
N ASP A 63 -20.07 -14.75 2.02
CA ASP A 63 -21.46 -14.32 1.86
C ASP A 63 -22.46 -15.25 2.58
N ALA A 64 -22.16 -16.55 2.63
CA ALA A 64 -23.00 -17.52 3.35
C ALA A 64 -22.93 -17.36 4.87
N GLU A 65 -21.78 -16.96 5.41
CA GLU A 65 -21.56 -16.80 6.86
C GLU A 65 -22.03 -15.42 7.37
N TYR A 66 -21.77 -14.36 6.61
CA TYR A 66 -21.99 -12.97 7.05
C TYR A 66 -23.14 -12.25 6.34
N GLY A 67 -23.72 -12.87 5.32
CA GLY A 67 -24.74 -12.28 4.45
C GLY A 67 -24.11 -11.46 3.32
N GLY A 68 -24.36 -11.89 2.08
CA GLY A 68 -23.92 -11.18 0.89
C GLY A 68 -24.71 -9.87 0.64
N PRO A 69 -24.23 -9.01 -0.28
CA PRO A 69 -24.95 -7.81 -0.64
C PRO A 69 -26.36 -8.16 -1.12
N ALA A 70 -27.37 -7.47 -0.57
CA ALA A 70 -28.75 -7.63 -1.03
C ALA A 70 -28.79 -7.39 -2.54
N SER A 71 -29.24 -8.38 -3.31
CA SER A 71 -29.42 -8.22 -4.76
C SER A 71 -30.27 -6.98 -4.99
N ALA A 72 -29.68 -5.94 -5.57
CA ALA A 72 -30.45 -4.76 -5.93
C ALA A 72 -31.61 -5.21 -6.83
N PRO A 73 -32.86 -4.84 -6.53
CA PRO A 73 -33.99 -5.27 -7.33
C PRO A 73 -33.75 -4.83 -8.77
N THR A 74 -33.75 -5.80 -9.68
CA THR A 74 -33.64 -5.57 -11.13
C THR A 74 -34.67 -4.51 -11.51
N ALA A 75 -34.22 -3.30 -11.81
CA ALA A 75 -35.10 -2.28 -12.37
C ALA A 75 -35.69 -2.87 -13.67
N PRO A 76 -37.02 -2.83 -13.86
CA PRO A 76 -37.62 -3.39 -15.06
C PRO A 76 -37.02 -2.67 -16.27
N GLN A 77 -36.41 -3.44 -17.17
CA GLN A 77 -36.02 -2.91 -18.48
C GLN A 77 -37.31 -2.48 -19.18
N ALA A 78 -37.38 -1.20 -19.54
CA ALA A 78 -38.46 -0.67 -20.35
C ALA A 78 -38.45 -1.36 -21.72
N ALA A 79 -39.61 -1.86 -22.12
CA ALA A 79 -39.87 -2.55 -23.38
C ALA A 79 -39.86 -1.59 -24.59
#